data_AF-A0A381UXH5-F1
#
_entry.id   AF-A0A381UXH5-F1
#
_cell.length_a   1.000
_cell.length_b   1.000
_cell.length_c   1.000
_cell.angle_alpha   90.00
_cell.angle_beta   90.00
_cell.angle_gamma   90.00
#
_symmetry.space_group_name_H-M   'P 1'
#
loop_
_entity.id
_entity.type
_entity.pdbx_description
1 polymer ?
#
loop_
_entity_poly.entity_id
_entity_poly.type
_entity_poly.pdbx_seq_one_letter_code
_entity_poly.pdbx_strand_id
1 'polypeptide(L)' 'MSHYPDFIVIGQGLWSPWYVGNSMTGLEKKYGKDRIMDSPV' A
#
# COMPACT_ATOMS: atom_id res chain seq x y z
N MET A 1 8.12 6.07 5.82
CA MET A 1 7.55 6.32 4.48
C MET A 1 7.84 7.74 4.01
N SER A 2 7.30 8.79 4.66
CA SER A 2 7.48 10.18 4.18
C SER A 2 8.92 10.71 4.14
N HIS A 3 9.85 10.15 4.93
CA HIS A 3 11.25 10.60 5.00
C HIS A 3 12.22 9.82 4.11
N TYR A 4 11.74 8.79 3.38
CA TYR A 4 12.56 7.94 2.52
C TYR A 4 11.95 7.97 1.13
N PRO A 5 12.40 8.80 0.18
CA PRO A 5 11.74 8.95 -1.11
C PRO A 5 11.60 7.63 -1.89
N ASP A 6 12.52 6.69 -1.66
CA ASP A 6 12.67 5.45 -2.45
C ASP A 6 11.98 4.22 -1.83
N PHE A 7 11.09 4.40 -0.84
CA PHE A 7 10.37 3.25 -0.29
C PHE A 7 9.25 2.78 -1.23
N ILE A 8 9.03 1.46 -1.25
CA ILE A 8 7.91 0.82 -1.94
C ILE A 8 7.27 -0.19 -0.99
N VAL A 9 5.96 -0.34 -1.06
CA VAL A 9 5.17 -1.38 -0.39
C VAL A 9 4.52 -2.24 -1.46
N ILE A 10 4.84 -3.54 -1.43
CA ILE A 10 4.25 -4.54 -2.30
C ILE A 10 3.76 -5.68 -1.43
N GLY A 11 2.56 -6.16 -1.68
CA GLY A 11 1.97 -7.25 -0.93
C GLY A 11 0.63 -7.66 -1.50
N GLN A 12 0.21 -8.88 -1.19
CA GLN A 12 -1.03 -9.45 -1.69
C GLN A 12 -2.21 -9.02 -0.81
N GLY A 13 -3.26 -8.47 -1.42
CA GLY A 13 -4.48 -8.05 -0.74
C GLY A 13 -4.35 -6.71 0.00
N LEU A 14 -3.42 -5.84 -0.40
CA LEU A 14 -3.24 -4.51 0.21
C LEU A 14 -4.47 -3.62 0.10
N TRP A 15 -5.33 -3.85 -0.90
CA TRP A 15 -6.59 -3.11 -1.07
C TRP A 15 -7.80 -3.85 -0.52
N SER A 16 -7.62 -5.05 0.04
CA SER A 16 -8.70 -5.84 0.61
C SER A 16 -8.88 -5.50 2.10
N PRO A 17 -9.96 -4.81 2.50
CA PRO A 17 -10.21 -4.50 3.90
C PRO A 17 -10.38 -5.75 4.78
N TRP A 18 -10.69 -6.90 4.18
CA TRP A 18 -10.79 -8.18 4.88
C TRP A 18 -9.43 -8.75 5.28
N TYR A 19 -8.35 -8.37 4.58
CA TYR A 19 -7.01 -8.87 4.84
C TYR A 19 -6.20 -7.92 5.74
N VAL A 20 -6.31 -6.61 5.48
CA VAL A 20 -5.49 -5.59 6.15
C VAL A 20 -6.25 -4.72 7.14
N GLY A 21 -7.56 -4.93 7.28
CA GLY A 21 -8.44 -4.08 8.09
C GLY A 21 -8.35 -2.62 7.63
N ASN A 22 -8.11 -1.71 8.58
CA ASN A 22 -7.94 -0.27 8.31
C ASN A 22 -6.47 0.17 8.18
N SER A 23 -5.50 -0.75 8.30
CA SER A 23 -4.08 -0.38 8.40
C SER A 23 -3.49 0.16 7.08
N MET A 24 -4.05 -0.25 5.95
CA MET A 24 -3.58 0.15 4.61
C MET A 24 -4.55 1.10 3.89
N THR A 25 -5.62 1.52 4.56
CA THR A 25 -6.66 2.38 3.97
C THR A 25 -6.09 3.74 3.56
N GLY A 26 -6.14 4.06 2.26
CA GLY A 26 -5.79 5.37 1.72
C GLY A 26 -4.29 5.66 1.57
N LEU A 27 -3.43 4.65 1.77
CA LEU A 27 -1.98 4.80 1.56
C LEU A 27 -1.65 5.11 0.09
N GLU A 28 -2.41 4.58 -0.85
CA GLU A 28 -2.28 4.87 -2.28
C GLU A 28 -2.58 6.34 -2.61
N LYS A 29 -3.48 6.97 -1.85
CA LYS A 29 -3.78 8.42 -1.99
C LYS A 29 -2.69 9.27 -1.34
N LYS A 30 -2.16 8.81 -0.21
CA LYS A 30 -1.13 9.54 0.56
C LYS A 30 0.26 9.45 -0.08
N TYR A 31 0.60 8.30 -0.64
CA TYR A 31 1.94 8.00 -1.13
C TYR A 31 1.99 7.69 -2.63
N GLY A 32 0.86 7.58 -3.31
CA GLY A 32 0.79 7.27 -4.75
C GLY A 32 0.77 5.76 -5.03
N LYS A 33 0.07 5.38 -6.10
CA LYS A 33 -0.03 3.98 -6.56
C LYS A 33 1.31 3.41 -7.01
N ASP A 34 2.23 4.27 -7.44
CA ASP A 34 3.58 3.87 -7.85
C ASP A 34 4.44 3.39 -6.67
N ARG A 35 4.00 3.62 -5.43
CA ARG A 35 4.69 3.17 -4.21
C ARG A 35 3.91 2.15 -3.40
N ILE A 36 2.61 2.01 -3.60
CA ILE A 36 1.76 1.06 -2.88
C ILE A 36 1.09 0.15 -3.93
N MET A 37 1.68 -1.03 -4.15
CA MET A 37 1.28 -1.93 -5.23
C MET A 37 0.72 -3.23 -4.66
N ASP A 38 -0.53 -3.55 -5.00
CA ASP A 38 -1.10 -4.86 -4.70
C ASP A 38 -0.52 -5.90 -5.68
N SER A 39 -0.05 -7.04 -5.17
CA SER A 39 0.47 -8.12 -5.99
C SER A 39 -0.59 -9.20 -6.26
N PRO A 40 -0.55 -9.86 -7.43
CA PRO A 40 -1.36 -11.05 -7.66
C PRO A 40 -1.03 -12.18 -6.67
N VAL A 41 -1.95 -13.12 -6.54
CA VAL A 41 -1.77 -14.42 -5.86
C VAL A 41 -0.85 -15.30 -6.68
#